data_AF-A0A525WK34-F1
#
_entry.id   AF-A0A525WK34-F1
#
_cell.length_a   1.000
_cell.length_b   1.000
_cell.length_c   1.000
_cell.angle_alpha   90.00
_cell.angle_beta   90.00
_cell.angle_gamma   90.00
#
_symmetry.space_group_name_H-M   'P 1'
#
loop_
_entity.id
_entity.type
_entity.pdbx_description
1 polymer ?
#
loop_
_entity_poly.entity_id
_entity_poly.type
_entity_poly.pdbx_seq_one_letter_code
_entity_poly.pdbx_strand_id
1 'polypeptide(L)'
;MNYMLPAAKQLFLDVNPLPDETAATRAQLEKDFFSSVRLSNGVFKTTSALRLDDVNRALVVLFQKLGVAPKTFLDVAVSSGISTIEWFESLQQARLKPRMTATDLTMTAYLVRLGSWCTVLVDKEGFPLQYECCGFALRPWSPKRYYVLGDCFLTMLYRALYRRFGQRLGLLTRLKSLQGHPPSIDDPVIKARIQLVTWRLRGNQDIELLDDDITQPTPPQLRGRFEVIRAANILNRDYFSVPQLREAVLNLRGRLAGPGSFLIVVCTEETDSNHGSVFRLGRTGSFEVLSGLFG
;
A
#
# COMPACT_ATOMS: atom_id res chain seq x y z
N MET A 1 -27.80 -11.49 -1.19
CA MET A 1 -26.93 -11.41 -0.01
C MET A 1 -26.65 -9.95 0.26
N ASN A 2 -26.98 -9.45 1.45
CA ASN A 2 -26.75 -8.06 1.85
C ASN A 2 -25.23 -7.83 1.98
N TYR A 3 -24.61 -7.29 0.92
CA TYR A 3 -23.19 -6.90 0.92
C TYR A 3 -23.02 -5.64 1.79
N MET A 4 -22.99 -5.82 3.10
CA MET A 4 -22.49 -4.77 3.99
C MET A 4 -20.97 -4.67 3.80
N LEU A 5 -20.51 -3.51 3.36
CA LEU A 5 -19.08 -3.24 3.24
C LEU A 5 -18.44 -3.22 4.64
N PRO A 6 -17.28 -3.84 4.84
CA PRO A 6 -16.57 -3.76 6.11
C PRO A 6 -16.15 -2.32 6.40
N ALA A 7 -16.39 -1.87 7.63
CA ALA A 7 -15.98 -0.55 8.10
C ALA A 7 -14.50 -0.55 8.50
N ALA A 8 -13.80 0.55 8.25
CA ALA A 8 -12.41 0.72 8.69
C ALA A 8 -12.26 0.51 10.21
N LYS A 9 -13.21 0.98 11.02
CA LYS A 9 -13.16 0.79 12.46
C LYS A 9 -13.09 -0.69 12.85
N GLN A 10 -13.91 -1.54 12.23
CA GLN A 10 -13.95 -2.98 12.45
C GLN A 10 -12.63 -3.68 12.08
N LEU A 11 -11.97 -3.23 11.02
CA LEU A 11 -10.74 -3.86 10.52
C LEU A 11 -9.46 -3.37 11.19
N PHE A 12 -9.47 -2.16 11.75
CA PHE A 12 -8.25 -1.49 12.21
C PHE A 12 -8.24 -1.14 13.69
N LEU A 13 -9.39 -0.93 14.33
CA LEU A 13 -9.46 -0.53 15.75
C LEU A 13 -10.00 -1.63 16.66
N ASP A 14 -10.87 -2.49 16.15
CA ASP A 14 -11.30 -3.66 16.91
C ASP A 14 -10.13 -4.66 16.90
N VAL A 15 -9.35 -4.59 17.98
CA VAL A 15 -8.11 -5.33 18.17
C VAL A 15 -8.46 -6.81 18.31
N ASN A 16 -7.97 -7.61 17.37
CA ASN A 16 -8.12 -9.05 17.19
C ASN A 16 -9.24 -9.46 16.22
N PRO A 17 -9.03 -10.53 15.43
CA PRO A 17 -10.16 -11.29 14.92
C PRO A 17 -11.08 -11.57 16.12
N LEU A 18 -12.39 -11.39 15.93
CA LEU A 18 -13.35 -11.85 16.95
C LEU A 18 -13.01 -13.31 17.31
N PRO A 19 -13.29 -13.79 18.53
CA PRO A 19 -12.88 -15.14 18.97
C PRO A 19 -13.25 -16.27 17.99
N ASP A 20 -14.27 -16.06 17.15
CA ASP A 20 -14.76 -16.99 16.12
C ASP A 20 -14.34 -16.61 14.67
N GLU A 21 -13.60 -15.53 14.46
CA GLU A 21 -13.18 -15.05 13.14
C GLU A 21 -11.94 -15.78 12.66
N THR A 22 -12.12 -16.65 11.66
CA THR A 22 -11.02 -17.36 11.02
C THR A 22 -10.12 -16.42 10.20
N ALA A 23 -8.87 -16.80 9.98
CA ALA A 23 -7.96 -16.07 9.10
C ALA A 23 -8.52 -15.90 7.67
N ALA A 24 -9.27 -16.88 7.19
CA ALA A 24 -9.94 -16.82 5.88
C ALA A 24 -11.06 -15.78 5.86
N THR A 25 -11.88 -15.72 6.92
CA THR A 25 -12.91 -14.69 7.09
C THR A 25 -12.29 -13.30 7.12
N ARG A 26 -11.20 -13.12 7.87
CA ARG A 26 -10.47 -11.84 7.93
C ARG A 26 -9.94 -11.43 6.57
N ALA A 27 -9.31 -12.36 5.84
CA ALA A 27 -8.77 -12.09 4.51
C ALA A 27 -9.87 -11.67 3.53
N GLN A 28 -11.06 -12.28 3.61
CA GLN A 28 -12.19 -11.90 2.79
C GLN A 28 -12.70 -10.49 3.13
N LEU A 29 -12.84 -10.16 4.42
CA LEU A 29 -13.22 -8.81 4.85
C LEU A 29 -12.21 -7.74 4.40
N GLU A 30 -10.91 -8.02 4.52
CA GLU A 30 -9.88 -7.11 4.01
C GLU A 30 -9.95 -6.95 2.50
N LYS A 31 -10.17 -8.04 1.75
CA LYS A 31 -10.36 -7.99 0.29
C LYS A 31 -11.55 -7.11 -0.09
N ASP A 32 -12.67 -7.25 0.59
CA ASP A 32 -13.89 -6.46 0.34
C ASP A 32 -13.70 -4.99 0.72
N PHE A 33 -12.97 -4.71 1.80
CA PHE A 33 -12.62 -3.36 2.20
C PHE A 33 -11.69 -2.70 1.18
N PHE A 34 -10.53 -3.31 0.91
CA PHE A 34 -9.49 -2.74 0.04
C PHE A 34 -9.98 -2.55 -1.40
N SER A 35 -10.83 -3.46 -1.90
CA SER A 35 -11.48 -3.29 -3.21
C SER A 35 -12.47 -2.13 -3.28
N SER A 36 -12.96 -1.64 -2.13
CA SER A 36 -13.82 -0.48 -2.05
C SER A 36 -13.08 0.85 -1.92
N VAL A 37 -11.82 0.80 -1.45
CA VAL A 37 -10.98 1.98 -1.21
C VAL A 37 -10.40 2.49 -2.52
N ARG A 38 -10.77 3.72 -2.85
CA ARG A 38 -10.25 4.47 -4.00
C ARG A 38 -9.42 5.64 -3.51
N LEU A 39 -8.17 5.71 -3.94
CA LEU A 39 -7.24 6.78 -3.59
C LEU A 39 -7.59 8.08 -4.31
N SER A 40 -6.98 9.18 -3.87
CA SER A 40 -7.16 10.53 -4.45
C SER A 40 -6.76 10.59 -5.93
N ASN A 41 -5.78 9.79 -6.35
CA ASN A 41 -5.37 9.64 -7.75
C ASN A 41 -6.33 8.77 -8.60
N GLY A 42 -7.40 8.23 -7.98
CA GLY A 42 -8.42 7.43 -8.66
C GLY A 42 -8.11 5.94 -8.76
N VAL A 43 -6.95 5.47 -8.29
CA VAL A 43 -6.53 4.06 -8.27
C VAL A 43 -7.18 3.33 -7.09
N PHE A 44 -7.51 2.05 -7.30
CA PHE A 44 -8.05 1.18 -6.26
C PHE A 44 -6.94 0.42 -5.54
N LYS A 45 -7.11 0.22 -4.22
CA LYS A 45 -6.11 -0.46 -3.39
C LYS A 45 -6.26 -1.99 -3.42
N THR A 46 -6.44 -2.57 -4.60
CA THR A 46 -6.68 -4.01 -4.79
C THR A 46 -5.39 -4.77 -5.01
N THR A 47 -5.26 -5.93 -4.35
CA THR A 47 -4.19 -6.90 -4.59
C THR A 47 -4.77 -8.31 -4.49
N SER A 48 -4.45 -9.16 -5.46
CA SER A 48 -4.78 -10.59 -5.41
C SER A 48 -3.72 -11.35 -4.63
N ALA A 49 -4.15 -12.28 -3.76
CA ALA A 49 -3.24 -13.19 -3.07
C ALA A 49 -2.54 -14.12 -4.06
N LEU A 50 -1.31 -14.54 -3.73
CA LEU A 50 -0.47 -15.49 -4.47
C LEU A 50 -0.13 -15.07 -5.91
N ARG A 51 -0.39 -13.81 -6.28
CA ARG A 51 -0.18 -13.29 -7.65
C ARG A 51 1.28 -13.32 -8.08
N LEU A 52 2.24 -13.32 -7.14
CA LEU A 52 3.68 -13.21 -7.42
C LEU A 52 4.49 -14.41 -6.90
N ASP A 53 3.86 -15.55 -6.61
CA ASP A 53 4.53 -16.71 -6.00
C ASP A 53 5.57 -17.38 -6.89
N ASP A 54 5.30 -17.44 -8.20
CA ASP A 54 6.25 -17.79 -9.24
C ASP A 54 7.50 -16.90 -9.23
N VAL A 55 7.31 -15.57 -9.18
CA VAL A 55 8.38 -14.57 -9.09
C VAL A 55 9.17 -14.76 -7.80
N ASN A 56 8.49 -14.91 -6.66
CA ASN A 56 9.11 -15.12 -5.36
C ASN A 56 10.03 -16.36 -5.38
N ARG A 57 9.54 -17.48 -5.91
CA ARG A 57 10.34 -18.72 -6.07
C ARG A 57 11.52 -18.52 -7.00
N ALA A 58 11.33 -17.86 -8.13
CA ALA A 58 12.40 -17.62 -9.09
C ALA A 58 13.53 -16.75 -8.49
N LEU A 59 13.18 -15.75 -7.68
CA LEU A 59 14.16 -14.91 -6.97
C LEU A 59 14.97 -15.69 -5.94
N VAL A 60 14.33 -16.57 -5.15
CA VAL A 60 15.03 -17.44 -4.20
C VAL A 60 16.04 -18.33 -4.93
N VAL A 61 15.63 -18.97 -6.03
CA VAL A 61 16.52 -19.81 -6.85
C VAL A 61 17.68 -18.99 -7.42
N LEU A 62 17.41 -17.76 -7.87
CA LEU A 62 18.45 -16.87 -8.38
C LEU A 62 19.48 -16.52 -7.30
N PHE A 63 19.05 -16.15 -6.09
CA PHE A 63 19.97 -15.83 -5.00
C PHE A 63 20.84 -17.03 -4.61
N GLN A 64 20.26 -18.22 -4.57
CA GLN A 64 20.99 -19.47 -4.33
C GLN A 64 22.03 -19.74 -5.42
N LYS A 65 21.66 -19.60 -6.70
CA LYS A 65 22.58 -19.79 -7.84
C LYS A 65 23.75 -18.81 -7.81
N LEU A 66 23.50 -17.57 -7.40
CA LEU A 66 24.52 -16.53 -7.27
C LEU A 66 25.35 -16.66 -5.98
N GLY A 67 24.98 -17.55 -5.06
CA GLY A 67 25.66 -17.71 -3.77
C GLY A 67 25.52 -16.48 -2.87
N VAL A 68 24.44 -15.70 -3.02
CA VAL A 68 24.19 -14.48 -2.23
C VAL A 68 23.06 -14.71 -1.22
N ALA A 69 23.14 -14.03 -0.09
CA ALA A 69 22.10 -14.05 0.94
C ALA A 69 21.75 -12.61 1.35
N PRO A 70 20.94 -11.89 0.55
CA PRO A 70 20.56 -10.52 0.85
C PRO A 70 19.77 -10.46 2.16
N LYS A 71 19.95 -9.36 2.88
CA LYS A 71 19.38 -9.08 4.20
C LYS A 71 18.42 -7.91 4.16
N THR A 72 18.67 -6.88 3.35
CA THR A 72 17.81 -5.69 3.30
C THR A 72 17.00 -5.62 2.02
N PHE A 73 15.68 -5.59 2.17
CA PHE A 73 14.71 -5.62 1.07
C PHE A 73 13.81 -4.40 1.11
N LEU A 74 13.47 -3.87 -0.07
CA LEU A 74 12.47 -2.84 -0.26
C LEU A 74 11.44 -3.33 -1.28
N ASP A 75 10.17 -3.23 -0.93
CA ASP A 75 9.06 -3.42 -1.85
C ASP A 75 8.35 -2.08 -2.02
N VAL A 76 8.24 -1.59 -3.26
CA VAL A 76 7.64 -0.27 -3.55
C VAL A 76 6.27 -0.41 -4.18
N ALA A 77 5.39 0.55 -3.86
CA ALA A 77 3.98 0.58 -4.27
C ALA A 77 3.20 -0.68 -3.87
N VAL A 78 3.33 -1.06 -2.59
CA VAL A 78 2.83 -2.33 -2.08
C VAL A 78 1.30 -2.41 -1.97
N SER A 79 0.58 -1.30 -2.15
CA SER A 79 -0.87 -1.27 -2.04
C SER A 79 -1.32 -1.88 -0.70
N SER A 80 -2.15 -2.92 -0.71
CA SER A 80 -2.62 -3.62 0.51
C SER A 80 -1.53 -4.43 1.23
N GLY A 81 -0.39 -4.69 0.58
CA GLY A 81 0.75 -5.36 1.18
C GLY A 81 0.68 -6.89 1.19
N ILE A 82 -0.33 -7.51 0.56
CA ILE A 82 -0.48 -8.97 0.50
C ILE A 82 0.72 -9.63 -0.19
N SER A 83 1.09 -9.17 -1.39
CA SER A 83 2.23 -9.74 -2.10
C SER A 83 3.58 -9.46 -1.43
N THR A 84 3.64 -8.46 -0.55
CA THR A 84 4.83 -8.14 0.25
C THR A 84 5.01 -9.13 1.39
N ILE A 85 3.94 -9.44 2.14
CA ILE A 85 4.02 -10.45 3.21
C ILE A 85 4.28 -11.84 2.64
N GLU A 86 3.67 -12.19 1.51
CA GLU A 86 3.94 -13.46 0.80
C GLU A 86 5.40 -13.58 0.36
N TRP A 87 5.98 -12.47 -0.14
CA TRP A 87 7.40 -12.43 -0.50
C TRP A 87 8.30 -12.59 0.72
N PHE A 88 8.01 -11.87 1.81
CA PHE A 88 8.74 -11.99 3.06
C PHE A 88 8.73 -13.42 3.60
N GLU A 89 7.57 -14.07 3.62
CA GLU A 89 7.41 -15.46 4.06
C GLU A 89 8.18 -16.44 3.16
N SER A 90 8.15 -16.23 1.84
CA SER A 90 8.94 -17.03 0.89
C SER A 90 10.45 -16.94 1.16
N LEU A 91 10.95 -15.74 1.46
CA LEU A 91 12.36 -15.54 1.84
C LEU A 91 12.71 -16.24 3.16
N GLN A 92 11.83 -16.16 4.17
CA GLN A 92 12.02 -16.86 5.45
C GLN A 92 12.01 -18.39 5.30
N GLN A 93 11.10 -18.93 4.48
CA GLN A 93 11.05 -20.37 4.15
C GLN A 93 12.33 -20.84 3.47
N ALA A 94 12.96 -19.98 2.66
CA ALA A 94 14.27 -20.21 2.08
C ALA A 94 15.44 -20.03 3.08
N ARG A 95 15.14 -19.88 4.38
CA ARG A 95 16.10 -19.69 5.48
C ARG A 95 16.91 -18.39 5.39
N LEU A 96 16.45 -17.42 4.62
CA LEU A 96 16.99 -16.06 4.68
C LEU A 96 16.47 -15.35 5.94
N LYS A 97 17.16 -14.28 6.35
CA LYS A 97 16.75 -13.42 7.48
C LYS A 97 16.45 -12.02 6.97
N PRO A 98 15.36 -11.84 6.20
CA PRO A 98 15.04 -10.56 5.58
C PRO A 98 14.67 -9.51 6.63
N ARG A 99 15.20 -8.30 6.47
CA ARG A 99 14.66 -7.06 7.03
C ARG A 99 14.05 -6.30 5.88
N MET A 100 12.74 -6.11 5.91
CA MET A 100 12.01 -5.56 4.78
C MET A 100 11.46 -4.17 5.11
N THR A 101 11.45 -3.31 4.11
CA THR A 101 10.70 -2.06 4.13
C THR A 101 9.68 -2.13 3.01
N ALA A 102 8.43 -1.81 3.32
CA ALA A 102 7.34 -1.76 2.37
C ALA A 102 6.87 -0.32 2.24
N THR A 103 6.80 0.18 1.00
CA THR A 103 6.40 1.57 0.76
C THR A 103 5.26 1.71 -0.21
N ASP A 104 4.45 2.75 0.00
CA ASP A 104 3.35 3.12 -0.88
C ASP A 104 3.15 4.63 -0.83
N LEU A 105 2.50 5.19 -1.87
CA LEU A 105 2.17 6.62 -1.89
C LEU A 105 1.24 7.00 -0.73
N THR A 106 0.32 6.09 -0.38
CA THR A 106 -0.67 6.26 0.69
C THR A 106 -0.69 5.04 1.60
N MET A 107 0.32 4.96 2.47
CA MET A 107 0.39 3.98 3.55
C MET A 107 -0.39 4.44 4.78
N THR A 108 -0.27 5.72 5.13
CA THR A 108 -0.90 6.28 6.33
C THR A 108 -2.27 6.90 6.03
N ALA A 109 -3.26 6.53 6.84
CA ALA A 109 -4.58 7.11 6.89
C ALA A 109 -4.98 7.47 8.32
N TYR A 110 -6.07 8.20 8.46
CA TYR A 110 -6.58 8.65 9.75
C TYR A 110 -8.09 8.40 9.86
N LEU A 111 -8.51 8.00 11.05
CA LEU A 111 -9.92 7.89 11.39
C LEU A 111 -10.38 9.19 12.04
N VAL A 112 -11.25 9.92 11.34
CA VAL A 112 -11.71 11.26 11.72
C VAL A 112 -13.17 11.20 12.15
N ARG A 113 -13.46 11.66 13.35
CA ARG A 113 -14.82 11.82 13.86
C ARG A 113 -15.38 13.17 13.43
N LEU A 114 -16.40 13.17 12.59
CA LEU A 114 -17.13 14.40 12.21
C LEU A 114 -18.28 14.72 13.17
N GLY A 115 -18.83 13.69 13.83
CA GLY A 115 -19.92 13.81 14.79
C GLY A 115 -20.06 12.54 15.63
N SER A 116 -21.08 12.43 16.47
CA SER A 116 -21.34 11.20 17.24
C SER A 116 -21.73 10.00 16.37
N TRP A 117 -22.28 10.25 15.19
CA TRP A 117 -22.86 9.25 14.30
C TRP A 117 -22.08 9.07 13.00
N CYS A 118 -21.01 9.84 12.77
CA CYS A 118 -20.25 9.82 11.53
C CYS A 118 -18.75 9.86 11.77
N THR A 119 -18.08 8.85 11.22
CA THR A 119 -16.63 8.73 11.19
C THR A 119 -16.18 8.58 9.74
N VAL A 120 -15.03 9.14 9.40
CA VAL A 120 -14.50 9.14 8.04
C VAL A 120 -13.06 8.68 8.08
N LEU A 121 -12.73 7.68 7.26
CA LEU A 121 -11.37 7.31 6.95
C LEU A 121 -10.85 8.28 5.90
N VAL A 122 -9.75 8.98 6.19
CA VAL A 122 -9.13 9.95 5.28
C VAL A 122 -7.66 9.63 5.06
N ASP A 123 -7.12 9.96 3.91
CA ASP A 123 -5.67 9.93 3.69
C ASP A 123 -4.96 11.10 4.41
N LYS A 124 -3.62 11.14 4.32
CA LYS A 124 -2.79 12.20 4.91
C LYS A 124 -3.10 13.61 4.36
N GLU A 125 -3.61 13.70 3.14
CA GLU A 125 -4.01 14.96 2.49
C GLU A 125 -5.47 15.35 2.81
N GLY A 126 -6.19 14.53 3.59
CA GLY A 126 -7.59 14.75 3.94
C GLY A 126 -8.57 14.36 2.84
N PHE A 127 -8.19 13.52 1.90
CA PHE A 127 -9.11 12.93 0.93
C PHE A 127 -9.91 11.80 1.61
N PRO A 128 -11.26 11.79 1.51
CA PRO A 128 -12.08 10.77 2.13
C PRO A 128 -12.01 9.44 1.37
N LEU A 129 -11.62 8.38 2.07
CA LEU A 129 -11.48 7.02 1.54
C LEU A 129 -12.72 6.15 1.83
N GLN A 130 -13.34 6.33 3.00
CA GLN A 130 -14.57 5.64 3.39
C GLN A 130 -15.33 6.46 4.45
N TYR A 131 -16.65 6.48 4.38
CA TYR A 131 -17.50 7.03 5.44
C TYR A 131 -18.11 5.88 6.24
N GLU A 132 -18.25 6.06 7.55
CA GLU A 132 -19.02 5.18 8.42
C GLU A 132 -20.09 6.03 9.11
N CYS A 133 -21.35 5.79 8.75
CA CYS A 133 -22.50 6.52 9.27
C CYS A 133 -23.45 5.54 9.96
N CYS A 134 -23.73 5.73 11.25
CA CYS A 134 -24.62 4.87 12.02
C CYS A 134 -24.27 3.37 11.95
N GLY A 135 -22.97 3.03 11.84
CA GLY A 135 -22.48 1.64 11.71
C GLY A 135 -22.45 1.11 10.27
N PHE A 136 -22.86 1.89 9.28
CA PHE A 136 -22.84 1.49 7.87
C PHE A 136 -21.66 2.12 7.14
N ALA A 137 -20.86 1.30 6.46
CA ALA A 137 -19.78 1.78 5.61
C ALA A 137 -20.31 2.23 4.23
N LEU A 138 -20.00 3.47 3.86
CA LEU A 138 -20.39 4.10 2.62
C LEU A 138 -19.16 4.51 1.81
N ARG A 139 -19.23 4.30 0.49
CA ARG A 139 -18.15 4.67 -0.44
C ARG A 139 -18.20 6.17 -0.76
N PRO A 140 -17.06 6.86 -0.86
CA PRO A 140 -16.98 8.28 -1.23
C PRO A 140 -17.19 8.52 -2.74
N TRP A 141 -17.50 7.47 -3.49
CA TRP A 141 -17.70 7.45 -4.93
C TRP A 141 -18.88 6.53 -5.27
N SER A 142 -19.60 6.86 -6.35
CA SER A 142 -20.68 6.03 -6.89
C SER A 142 -20.25 5.46 -8.25
N PRO A 143 -20.45 4.16 -8.51
CA PRO A 143 -20.35 3.62 -9.86
C PRO A 143 -21.35 4.33 -10.80
N LYS A 144 -20.96 4.61 -12.04
CA LYS A 144 -21.80 5.33 -13.02
C LYS A 144 -23.17 4.69 -13.23
N ARG A 145 -23.25 3.35 -13.13
CA ARG A 145 -24.51 2.59 -13.28
C ARG A 145 -25.57 2.93 -12.22
N TYR A 146 -25.19 3.46 -11.07
CA TYR A 146 -26.12 3.86 -10.00
C TYR A 146 -26.48 5.34 -10.05
N TYR A 147 -25.96 6.11 -11.01
CA TYR A 147 -26.32 7.53 -11.15
C TYR A 147 -27.80 7.73 -11.46
N VAL A 148 -28.39 6.81 -12.22
CA VAL A 148 -29.81 6.80 -12.56
C VAL A 148 -30.69 6.57 -11.33
N LEU A 149 -30.16 5.93 -10.29
CA LEU A 149 -30.84 5.68 -9.01
C LEU A 149 -30.68 6.82 -7.99
N GLY A 150 -30.01 7.92 -8.35
CA GLY A 150 -29.87 9.09 -7.48
C GLY A 150 -28.62 9.09 -6.58
N ASP A 151 -27.75 8.09 -6.65
CA ASP A 151 -26.52 8.00 -5.85
C ASP A 151 -25.54 9.16 -6.09
N CYS A 152 -25.66 9.85 -7.22
CA CYS A 152 -24.93 11.09 -7.50
C CYS A 152 -25.29 12.20 -6.49
N PHE A 153 -26.58 12.36 -6.16
CA PHE A 153 -27.04 13.37 -5.20
C PHE A 153 -26.57 13.06 -3.79
N LEU A 154 -26.67 11.80 -3.37
CA LEU A 154 -26.13 11.36 -2.07
C LEU A 154 -24.62 11.59 -2.01
N THR A 155 -23.90 11.27 -3.09
CA THR A 155 -22.47 11.53 -3.22
C THR A 155 -22.09 13.00 -3.09
N MET A 156 -22.84 13.88 -3.75
CA MET A 156 -22.65 15.32 -3.60
C MET A 156 -22.97 15.80 -2.18
N LEU A 157 -24.04 15.28 -1.57
CA LEU A 157 -24.48 15.65 -0.23
C LEU A 157 -23.43 15.32 0.82
N TYR A 158 -22.98 14.07 0.94
CA TYR A 158 -21.99 13.73 1.97
C TYR A 158 -20.64 14.40 1.72
N ARG A 159 -20.25 14.66 0.46
CA ARG A 159 -19.03 15.44 0.14
C ARG A 159 -19.16 16.89 0.58
N ALA A 160 -20.32 17.51 0.38
CA ALA A 160 -20.58 18.88 0.83
C ALA A 160 -20.57 18.96 2.37
N LEU A 161 -21.19 17.99 3.05
CA LEU A 161 -21.15 17.87 4.51
C LEU A 161 -19.71 17.68 5.00
N TYR A 162 -18.96 16.76 4.40
CA TYR A 162 -17.54 16.54 4.73
C TYR A 162 -16.72 17.82 4.61
N ARG A 163 -16.86 18.57 3.51
CA ARG A 163 -16.13 19.85 3.33
C ARG A 163 -16.52 20.86 4.40
N ARG A 164 -17.83 21.01 4.68
CA ARG A 164 -18.33 21.98 5.66
C ARG A 164 -17.86 21.65 7.08
N PHE A 165 -17.96 20.39 7.49
CA PHE A 165 -17.50 19.95 8.81
C PHE A 165 -15.97 19.94 8.90
N GLY A 166 -15.28 19.44 7.88
CA GLY A 166 -13.82 19.44 7.81
C GLY A 166 -13.21 20.84 7.90
N GLN A 167 -13.82 21.84 7.24
CA GLN A 167 -13.42 23.25 7.38
C GLN A 167 -13.66 23.78 8.80
N ARG A 168 -14.85 23.54 9.38
CA ARG A 168 -15.17 23.97 10.74
C ARG A 168 -14.25 23.37 11.79
N LEU A 169 -13.80 22.13 11.59
CA LEU A 169 -12.91 21.41 12.51
C LEU A 169 -11.43 21.68 12.23
N GLY A 170 -11.09 22.45 11.19
CA GLY A 170 -9.71 22.70 10.78
C GLY A 170 -8.95 21.43 10.39
N LEU A 171 -9.63 20.46 9.78
CA LEU A 171 -9.13 19.09 9.58
C LEU A 171 -7.79 19.06 8.82
N LEU A 172 -7.68 19.81 7.72
CA LEU A 172 -6.44 19.83 6.93
C LEU A 172 -5.25 20.39 7.73
N THR A 173 -5.48 21.43 8.53
CA THR A 173 -4.44 22.00 9.39
C THR A 173 -3.98 20.98 10.44
N ARG A 174 -4.93 20.24 11.02
CA ARG A 174 -4.63 19.17 11.99
C ARG A 174 -3.84 18.04 11.34
N LEU A 175 -4.28 17.52 10.20
CA LEU A 175 -3.58 16.45 9.48
C LEU A 175 -2.16 16.86 9.08
N LYS A 176 -1.98 18.08 8.58
CA LYS A 176 -0.66 18.64 8.26
C LYS A 176 0.24 18.74 9.48
N SER A 177 -0.31 19.08 10.64
CA SER A 177 0.46 19.15 11.90
C SER A 177 0.93 17.78 12.40
N LEU A 178 0.22 16.69 12.06
CA LEU A 178 0.61 15.34 12.45
C LEU A 178 1.81 14.82 11.65
N GLN A 179 1.99 15.26 10.41
CA GLN A 179 3.11 14.82 9.55
C GLN A 179 3.31 13.29 9.48
N GLY A 180 2.22 12.51 9.52
CA GLY A 180 2.30 11.03 9.53
C GLY A 180 2.34 10.38 10.92
N HIS A 181 2.43 11.16 11.99
CA HIS A 181 2.47 10.66 13.36
C HIS A 181 1.07 10.35 13.90
N PRO A 182 0.96 9.45 14.91
CA PRO A 182 -0.29 9.24 15.62
C PRO A 182 -0.85 10.53 16.22
N PRO A 183 -2.19 10.72 16.24
CA PRO A 183 -2.80 11.83 16.94
C PRO A 183 -2.58 11.73 18.45
N SER A 184 -2.74 12.85 19.16
CA SER A 184 -2.83 12.83 20.63
C SER A 184 -4.02 11.99 21.09
N ILE A 185 -3.87 11.29 22.22
CA ILE A 185 -4.94 10.47 22.83
C ILE A 185 -6.22 11.30 23.04
N ASP A 186 -6.06 12.57 23.38
CA ASP A 186 -7.17 13.50 23.67
C ASP A 186 -7.64 14.29 22.45
N ASP A 187 -7.20 13.98 21.21
CA ASP A 187 -7.66 14.72 20.04
C ASP A 187 -9.18 14.53 19.85
N PRO A 188 -9.97 15.62 19.87
CA PRO A 188 -11.42 15.52 19.81
C PRO A 188 -11.91 15.03 18.43
N VAL A 189 -11.12 15.20 17.38
CA VAL A 189 -11.47 14.99 15.98
C VAL A 189 -10.78 13.76 15.40
N ILE A 190 -9.46 13.65 15.50
CA ILE A 190 -8.68 12.56 14.89
C ILE A 190 -8.50 11.44 15.94
N LYS A 191 -9.14 10.30 15.73
CA LYS A 191 -9.20 9.23 16.73
C LYS A 191 -8.09 8.21 16.64
N ALA A 192 -7.61 7.94 15.44
CA ALA A 192 -6.55 6.97 15.25
C ALA A 192 -5.79 7.23 13.96
N ARG A 193 -4.53 6.83 13.97
CA ARG A 193 -3.73 6.61 12.76
C ARG A 193 -3.88 5.16 12.33
N ILE A 194 -4.12 4.94 11.05
CA ILE A 194 -4.31 3.62 10.44
C ILE A 194 -3.23 3.41 9.40
N GLN A 195 -2.62 2.24 9.39
CA GLN A 195 -1.78 1.78 8.28
C GLN A 195 -2.66 0.99 7.31
N LEU A 196 -2.81 1.47 6.08
CA LEU A 196 -3.69 0.90 5.05
C LEU A 196 -3.10 -0.35 4.41
N VAL A 197 -2.81 -1.36 5.22
CA VAL A 197 -2.28 -2.65 4.79
C VAL A 197 -2.94 -3.79 5.57
N THR A 198 -2.82 -5.00 5.05
CA THR A 198 -3.33 -6.21 5.69
C THR A 198 -2.84 -6.35 7.13
N TRP A 199 -3.67 -6.92 7.99
CA TRP A 199 -3.35 -7.19 9.40
C TRP A 199 -2.06 -8.00 9.55
N ARG A 200 -1.79 -8.95 8.63
CA ARG A 200 -0.56 -9.76 8.63
C ARG A 200 0.70 -8.92 8.50
N LEU A 201 0.63 -7.87 7.67
CA LEU A 201 1.74 -6.96 7.44
C LEU A 201 1.88 -5.98 8.61
N ARG A 202 0.76 -5.45 9.14
CA ARG A 202 0.76 -4.53 10.30
C ARG A 202 1.35 -5.14 11.57
N GLY A 203 1.11 -6.43 11.79
CA GLY A 203 1.57 -7.15 12.97
C GLY A 203 3.04 -7.61 12.89
N ASN A 204 3.70 -7.44 11.74
CA ASN A 204 5.05 -7.96 11.53
C ASN A 204 6.12 -6.93 11.91
N GLN A 205 6.94 -7.24 12.92
CA GLN A 205 7.98 -6.33 13.43
C GLN A 205 9.24 -6.28 12.55
N ASP A 206 9.43 -7.25 11.66
CA ASP A 206 10.57 -7.29 10.72
C ASP A 206 10.29 -6.54 9.42
N ILE A 207 9.08 -5.95 9.29
CA ILE A 207 8.65 -5.18 8.14
C ILE A 207 8.32 -3.74 8.54
N GLU A 208 9.13 -2.81 8.07
CA GLU A 208 8.91 -1.37 8.26
C GLU A 208 7.95 -0.84 7.19
N LEU A 209 6.94 -0.06 7.60
CA LEU A 209 5.95 0.53 6.70
C LEU A 209 6.16 2.03 6.60
N LEU A 210 6.33 2.54 5.38
CA LEU A 210 6.57 3.96 5.14
C LEU A 210 5.73 4.51 3.98
N ASP A 211 5.34 5.78 4.09
CA ASP A 211 4.89 6.57 2.94
C ASP A 211 6.10 6.98 2.12
N ASP A 212 6.09 6.71 0.81
CA ASP A 212 7.16 7.09 -0.11
C ASP A 212 6.60 7.26 -1.53
N ASP A 213 7.08 8.30 -2.20
CA ASP A 213 6.80 8.52 -3.63
C ASP A 213 8.07 8.21 -4.41
N ILE A 214 8.02 7.19 -5.26
CA ILE A 214 9.16 6.75 -6.06
C ILE A 214 9.64 7.83 -7.04
N THR A 215 8.78 8.79 -7.39
CA THR A 215 9.12 9.89 -8.29
C THR A 215 9.81 11.06 -7.59
N GLN A 216 9.80 11.09 -6.25
CA GLN A 216 10.44 12.13 -5.45
C GLN A 216 11.88 11.76 -5.10
N PRO A 217 12.76 12.76 -4.86
CA PRO A 217 14.13 12.52 -4.45
C PRO A 217 14.23 11.58 -3.25
N THR A 218 15.23 10.70 -3.27
CA THR A 218 15.38 9.68 -2.24
C THR A 218 15.54 10.30 -0.85
N PRO A 219 14.61 10.02 0.09
CA PRO A 219 14.68 10.56 1.44
C PRO A 219 15.88 9.96 2.19
N PRO A 220 16.46 10.68 3.17
CA PRO A 220 17.66 10.24 3.87
C PRO A 220 17.56 8.82 4.46
N GLN A 221 16.41 8.45 5.02
CA GLN A 221 16.18 7.13 5.64
C GLN A 221 16.15 5.93 4.67
N LEU A 222 15.99 6.19 3.36
CA LEU A 222 15.94 5.14 2.33
C LEU A 222 17.22 5.09 1.49
N ARG A 223 18.09 6.09 1.60
CA ARG A 223 19.28 6.21 0.75
C ARG A 223 20.30 5.12 1.07
N GLY A 224 20.75 4.40 0.04
CA GLY A 224 21.86 3.46 0.20
C GLY A 224 21.59 2.29 1.15
N ARG A 225 20.34 1.88 1.35
CA ARG A 225 19.94 0.97 2.43
C ARG A 225 19.67 -0.46 1.97
N PHE A 226 19.25 -0.65 0.72
CA PHE A 226 18.63 -1.91 0.29
C PHE A 226 19.51 -2.70 -0.66
N GLU A 227 19.73 -3.98 -0.36
CA GLU A 227 20.41 -4.91 -1.25
C GLU A 227 19.48 -5.41 -2.36
N VAL A 228 18.17 -5.41 -2.12
CA VAL A 228 17.16 -5.82 -3.09
C VAL A 228 15.98 -4.85 -3.06
N ILE A 229 15.59 -4.36 -4.24
CA ILE A 229 14.37 -3.57 -4.43
C ILE A 229 13.46 -4.30 -5.41
N ARG A 230 12.18 -4.48 -5.07
CA ARG A 230 11.14 -4.95 -5.97
C ARG A 230 10.16 -3.84 -6.30
N ALA A 231 9.90 -3.67 -7.58
CA ALA A 231 8.89 -2.77 -8.13
C ALA A 231 7.94 -3.59 -9.03
N ALA A 232 6.86 -4.11 -8.42
CA ALA A 232 5.87 -4.91 -9.12
C ALA A 232 4.70 -4.03 -9.59
N ASN A 233 4.36 -4.10 -10.87
CA ASN A 233 3.19 -3.46 -11.50
C ASN A 233 3.11 -1.93 -11.38
N ILE A 234 4.21 -1.27 -11.02
CA ILE A 234 4.25 0.19 -10.80
C ILE A 234 5.02 0.95 -11.89
N LEU A 235 6.12 0.40 -12.40
CA LEU A 235 6.95 1.07 -13.41
C LEU A 235 6.38 0.86 -14.82
N ASN A 236 5.23 1.47 -15.11
CA ASN A 236 4.58 1.42 -16.42
C ASN A 236 4.08 2.80 -16.90
N ARG A 237 3.69 2.87 -18.17
CA ARG A 237 3.28 4.10 -18.83
C ARG A 237 1.85 4.56 -18.51
N ASP A 238 1.05 3.71 -17.88
CA ASP A 238 -0.31 4.05 -17.47
C ASP A 238 -0.29 4.94 -16.23
N TYR A 239 0.72 4.75 -15.36
CA TYR A 239 0.92 5.57 -14.18
C TYR A 239 1.86 6.76 -14.41
N PHE A 240 2.87 6.60 -15.28
CA PHE A 240 3.96 7.56 -15.39
C PHE A 240 4.34 7.89 -16.83
N SER A 241 4.65 9.16 -17.07
CA SER A 241 5.33 9.57 -18.31
C SER A 241 6.76 9.01 -18.37
N VAL A 242 7.35 8.95 -19.56
CA VAL A 242 8.74 8.47 -19.74
C VAL A 242 9.75 9.26 -18.88
N PRO A 243 9.68 10.61 -18.78
CA PRO A 243 10.54 11.34 -17.84
C PRO A 243 10.35 10.90 -16.39
N GLN A 244 9.11 10.72 -15.92
CA GLN A 244 8.82 10.26 -14.56
C GLN A 244 9.34 8.85 -14.30
N LEU A 245 9.26 7.94 -15.27
CA LEU A 245 9.84 6.59 -15.16
C LEU A 245 11.37 6.66 -15.02
N ARG A 246 12.04 7.54 -15.75
CA ARG A 246 13.49 7.75 -15.62
C ARG A 246 13.84 8.25 -14.23
N GLU A 247 13.13 9.27 -13.74
CA GLU A 247 13.32 9.78 -12.38
C GLU A 247 13.06 8.69 -11.33
N ALA A 248 11.98 7.92 -11.48
CA ALA A 248 11.68 6.82 -10.57
C ALA A 248 12.81 5.79 -10.51
N VAL A 249 13.34 5.36 -11.66
CA VAL A 249 14.48 4.42 -11.71
C VAL A 249 15.74 5.03 -11.09
N LEU A 250 16.02 6.32 -11.33
CA LEU A 250 17.16 7.02 -10.72
C LEU A 250 17.03 7.10 -9.19
N ASN A 251 15.83 7.38 -8.68
CA ASN A 251 15.54 7.40 -7.26
C ASN A 251 15.66 6.00 -6.64
N LEU A 252 15.08 4.98 -7.27
CA LEU A 252 15.23 3.59 -6.81
C LEU A 252 16.70 3.16 -6.78
N ARG A 253 17.50 3.57 -7.77
CA ARG A 253 18.96 3.35 -7.75
C ARG A 253 19.61 4.01 -6.54
N GLY A 254 19.20 5.22 -6.17
CA GLY A 254 19.70 5.92 -4.98
C GLY A 254 19.34 5.24 -3.64
N ARG A 255 18.36 4.33 -3.65
CA ARG A 255 17.96 3.53 -2.49
C ARG A 255 18.77 2.24 -2.33
N LEU A 256 19.41 1.77 -3.41
CA LEU A 256 20.25 0.58 -3.39
C LEU A 256 21.54 0.81 -2.59
N ALA A 257 21.95 -0.20 -1.83
CA ALA A 257 23.14 -0.15 -0.96
C ALA A 257 24.46 0.05 -1.72
N GLY A 258 24.48 -0.22 -3.02
CA GLY A 258 25.62 0.00 -3.90
C GLY A 258 25.84 -1.15 -4.88
N PRO A 259 27.04 -1.25 -5.48
CA PRO A 259 27.37 -2.28 -6.45
C PRO A 259 27.08 -3.69 -5.92
N GLY A 260 26.47 -4.52 -6.76
CA GLY A 260 26.04 -5.87 -6.42
C GLY A 260 24.58 -5.98 -5.95
N SER A 261 23.93 -4.86 -5.62
CA SER A 261 22.51 -4.83 -5.25
C SER A 261 21.59 -5.09 -6.45
N PHE A 262 20.35 -5.48 -6.18
CA PHE A 262 19.39 -5.93 -7.18
C PHE A 262 18.17 -5.01 -7.27
N LEU A 263 17.75 -4.70 -8.49
CA LEU A 263 16.45 -4.11 -8.79
C LEU A 263 15.63 -5.12 -9.59
N ILE A 264 14.43 -5.41 -9.12
CA ILE A 264 13.51 -6.37 -9.72
C ILE A 264 12.30 -5.60 -10.21
N VAL A 265 12.04 -5.65 -11.51
CA VAL A 265 10.87 -5.00 -12.12
C VAL A 265 9.97 -6.11 -12.64
N VAL A 266 8.70 -6.10 -12.24
CA VAL A 266 7.72 -7.12 -12.59
C VAL A 266 6.48 -6.48 -13.17
N CYS A 267 5.94 -7.08 -14.22
CA CYS A 267 4.65 -6.78 -14.81
C CYS A 267 3.83 -8.08 -14.82
N THR A 268 2.58 -8.01 -14.37
CA THR A 268 1.62 -9.11 -14.46
C THR A 268 0.62 -8.77 -15.54
N GLU A 269 0.40 -9.70 -16.47
CA GLU A 269 -0.56 -9.54 -17.57
C GLU A 269 -1.99 -9.90 -17.15
N GLU A 270 -2.96 -9.70 -18.04
CA GLU A 270 -4.37 -10.02 -17.80
C GLU A 270 -4.63 -11.52 -17.59
N THR A 271 -3.73 -12.37 -18.09
CA THR A 271 -3.74 -13.83 -17.89
C THR A 271 -3.16 -14.28 -16.55
N ASP A 272 -2.86 -13.34 -15.64
CA ASP A 272 -2.15 -13.56 -14.37
C ASP A 272 -0.74 -14.17 -14.54
N SER A 273 -0.16 -14.11 -15.75
CA SER A 273 1.24 -14.45 -16.02
C SER A 273 2.17 -13.30 -15.62
N ASN A 274 3.34 -13.64 -15.07
CA ASN A 274 4.30 -12.64 -14.61
C ASN A 274 5.53 -12.58 -15.50
N HIS A 275 5.84 -11.37 -15.94
CA HIS A 275 7.03 -11.05 -16.71
C HIS A 275 7.87 -10.06 -15.91
N GLY A 276 9.10 -10.44 -15.61
CA GLY A 276 10.02 -9.59 -14.87
C GLY A 276 11.42 -9.58 -15.42
N SER A 277 12.20 -8.61 -14.98
CA SER A 277 13.64 -8.54 -15.21
C SER A 277 14.34 -8.29 -13.89
N VAL A 278 15.43 -9.02 -13.64
CA VAL A 278 16.32 -8.76 -12.51
C VAL A 278 17.55 -8.02 -13.04
N PHE A 279 17.78 -6.85 -12.47
CA PHE A 279 18.92 -5.99 -12.76
C PHE A 279 19.89 -6.02 -11.59
N ARG A 280 21.18 -6.10 -11.87
CA ARG A 280 22.26 -5.92 -10.89
C ARG A 280 22.90 -4.56 -11.07
N LEU A 281 23.13 -3.85 -9.97
CA LEU A 281 23.87 -2.59 -10.01
C LEU A 281 25.37 -2.87 -10.17
N GLY A 282 25.95 -2.44 -11.29
CA GLY A 282 27.38 -2.57 -11.57
C GLY A 282 28.22 -1.54 -10.79
N ARG A 283 29.55 -1.69 -10.84
CA ARG A 283 30.50 -0.79 -10.16
C ARG A 283 30.48 0.64 -10.70
N THR A 284 30.10 0.81 -11.95
CA THR A 284 29.95 2.10 -12.66
C THR A 284 28.62 2.79 -12.35
N GLY A 285 27.73 2.17 -11.56
CA GLY A 285 26.41 2.69 -11.27
C GLY A 285 25.37 2.47 -12.39
N SER A 286 25.69 1.64 -13.38
CA SER A 286 24.76 1.16 -14.42
C SER A 286 24.10 -0.16 -14.02
N PHE A 287 22.92 -0.43 -14.57
CA PHE A 287 22.22 -1.70 -14.38
C PHE A 287 22.60 -2.71 -15.45
N GLU A 288 22.94 -3.93 -15.03
CA GLU A 288 23.18 -5.09 -15.89
C GLU A 288 22.00 -6.06 -15.75
N VAL A 289 21.44 -6.53 -16.86
CA VAL A 289 20.36 -7.52 -16.84
C VAL A 289 20.95 -8.89 -16.51
N LEU A 290 20.48 -9.52 -15.44
CA LEU A 290 20.92 -10.87 -15.06
C LEU A 290 20.04 -11.95 -15.67
N SER A 291 18.72 -11.76 -15.62
CA SER A 291 17.75 -12.75 -16.10
C SER A 291 16.39 -12.10 -16.36
N GLY A 292 15.69 -12.63 -17.36
CA GLY A 292 14.23 -12.54 -17.41
C GLY A 292 13.61 -13.49 -16.38
N LEU A 293 12.58 -13.03 -15.70
CA LEU A 293 11.68 -13.84 -14.89
C LEU A 293 10.44 -14.08 -15.74
N PHE A 294 10.12 -15.33 -16.00
CA PHE A 294 8.94 -15.73 -16.75
C PHE A 294 8.16 -16.73 -15.89
N GLY A 295 6.88 -16.46 -15.70
CA GLY A 295 5.93 -17.31 -14.98
C GLY A 295 4.63 -17.42 -15.73
#